data_AF-A0A396MMY8-F1
#
_entry.id   AF-A0A396MMY8-F1
#
_cell.length_a   1.000
_cell.length_b   1.000
_cell.length_c   1.000
_cell.angle_alpha   90.00
_cell.angle_beta   90.00
_cell.angle_gamma   90.00
#
_symmetry.space_group_name_H-M   'P 1'
#
loop_
_entity.id
_entity.type
_entity.pdbx_description
1 polymer ?
#
loop_
_entity_poly.entity_id
_entity_poly.type
_entity_poly.pdbx_seq_one_letter_code
_entity_poly.pdbx_strand_id
1 'polypeptide(L)'
;TTAMPQGGSSLLYDGKEGDEFWTKAETLLYCALVAYIVFEGPEEERNMNTLVEMINSMEVREDDETFKNAVDYMFDGLERRSPQHFAVRQYKKYKLASGDICSK
;
A
#
# COMPACT_ATOMS: atom_id res chain seq x y z
N THR A 1 -36.85 -37.99 19.97
CA THR A 1 -35.54 -37.35 19.80
C THR A 1 -35.20 -37.42 18.33
N THR A 2 -35.01 -36.27 17.66
CA THR A 2 -34.16 -36.08 16.47
C THR A 2 -34.35 -34.64 15.98
N ALA A 3 -33.27 -33.88 16.20
CA ALA A 3 -32.70 -32.76 15.44
C ALA A 3 -33.61 -31.72 14.76
N MET A 4 -33.45 -30.47 15.22
CA MET A 4 -33.78 -29.25 14.48
C MET A 4 -32.70 -28.97 13.42
N PRO A 5 -33.05 -28.54 12.19
CA PRO A 5 -32.09 -27.97 11.25
C PRO A 5 -31.78 -26.50 11.60
N GLN A 6 -30.49 -26.20 11.75
CA GLN A 6 -29.97 -24.84 11.93
C GLN A 6 -30.11 -24.07 10.61
N GLY A 7 -31.16 -23.26 10.49
CA GLY A 7 -31.38 -22.34 9.38
C GLY A 7 -30.37 -21.19 9.44
N GLY A 8 -29.58 -21.07 8.37
CA GLY A 8 -28.47 -20.13 8.26
C GLY A 8 -28.88 -18.66 8.35
N SER A 9 -28.09 -17.90 9.12
CA SER A 9 -28.02 -16.45 8.99
C SER A 9 -27.16 -16.13 7.77
N SER A 10 -27.78 -16.17 6.58
CA SER A 10 -27.21 -15.64 5.34
C SER A 10 -27.76 -14.23 5.13
N LEU A 11 -27.30 -13.30 5.97
CA LEU A 11 -27.56 -11.89 5.78
C LEU A 11 -26.26 -11.12 6.01
N LEU A 12 -25.81 -10.51 4.90
CA LEU A 12 -24.90 -9.37 4.82
C LEU A 12 -23.41 -9.66 5.04
N TYR A 13 -22.81 -10.38 4.10
CA TYR A 13 -21.40 -10.16 3.75
C TYR A 13 -21.32 -9.91 2.24
N ASP A 14 -21.89 -8.78 1.81
CA ASP A 14 -21.81 -8.27 0.43
C ASP A 14 -20.85 -7.08 0.44
N GLY A 15 -19.55 -7.37 0.59
CA GLY A 15 -18.50 -6.35 0.75
C GLY A 15 -17.10 -6.90 0.98
N LYS A 16 -16.76 -8.14 0.56
CA LYS A 16 -15.46 -8.78 0.91
C LYS A 16 -14.34 -8.42 -0.02
N GLU A 17 -14.65 -8.24 -1.30
CA GLU A 17 -13.63 -8.17 -2.34
C GLU A 17 -13.01 -6.77 -2.44
N GLY A 18 -13.79 -5.72 -2.18
CA GLY A 18 -13.31 -4.33 -2.15
C GLY A 18 -12.36 -4.08 -0.99
N ASP A 19 -12.76 -4.42 0.24
CA ASP A 19 -11.91 -4.27 1.43
C ASP A 19 -10.61 -5.08 1.34
N GLU A 20 -10.65 -6.29 0.75
CA GLU A 20 -9.44 -7.10 0.55
C GLU A 20 -8.45 -6.45 -0.42
N PHE A 21 -8.94 -5.75 -1.44
CA PHE A 21 -8.08 -5.05 -2.40
C PHE A 21 -7.38 -3.86 -1.74
N TRP A 22 -8.14 -3.01 -1.03
CA TRP A 22 -7.59 -1.87 -0.28
C TRP A 22 -6.62 -2.33 0.81
N THR A 23 -6.97 -3.39 1.57
CA THR A 23 -6.09 -3.95 2.60
C THR A 23 -4.78 -4.49 2.01
N LYS A 24 -4.84 -5.14 0.84
CA LYS A 24 -3.64 -5.63 0.13
C LYS A 24 -2.78 -4.47 -0.38
N ALA A 25 -3.40 -3.44 -0.96
CA ALA A 25 -2.69 -2.24 -1.41
C ALA A 25 -2.00 -1.55 -0.23
N GLU A 26 -2.71 -1.35 0.88
CA GLU A 26 -2.17 -0.76 2.10
C GLU A 26 -0.97 -1.57 2.66
N THR A 27 -1.12 -2.90 2.73
CA THR A 27 -0.05 -3.81 3.16
C THR A 27 1.18 -3.71 2.25
N LEU A 28 0.98 -3.65 0.93
CA LEU A 28 2.07 -3.48 -0.04
C LEU A 28 2.78 -2.14 0.16
N LEU A 29 2.02 -1.08 0.46
CA LEU A 29 2.57 0.24 0.71
C LEU A 29 3.45 0.23 1.96
N TYR A 30 2.94 -0.25 3.09
CA TYR A 30 3.73 -0.36 4.31
C TYR A 30 4.97 -1.22 4.10
N CYS A 31 4.85 -2.33 3.37
CA CYS A 31 5.98 -3.20 3.06
C CYS A 31 7.05 -2.47 2.22
N ALA A 32 6.64 -1.66 1.24
CA ALA A 32 7.55 -0.86 0.43
C ALA A 32 8.28 0.20 1.26
N LEU A 33 7.56 0.94 2.11
CA LEU A 33 8.12 1.99 2.95
C LEU A 33 9.07 1.44 4.03
N VAL A 34 8.67 0.37 4.72
CA VAL A 34 9.53 -0.29 5.71
C VAL A 34 10.79 -0.81 5.03
N ALA A 35 10.68 -1.41 3.85
CA ALA A 35 11.86 -1.84 3.09
C ALA A 35 12.75 -0.65 2.74
N TYR A 36 12.19 0.48 2.29
CA TYR A 36 12.97 1.68 2.01
C TYR A 36 13.74 2.16 3.25
N ILE A 37 13.07 2.25 4.40
CA ILE A 37 13.68 2.66 5.68
C ILE A 37 14.79 1.69 6.11
N VAL A 38 14.59 0.38 5.96
CA VAL A 38 15.57 -0.63 6.39
C VAL A 38 16.79 -0.67 5.47
N PHE A 39 16.61 -0.52 4.16
CA PHE A 39 17.69 -0.64 3.19
C PHE A 39 18.43 0.67 2.92
N GLU A 40 17.70 1.79 2.77
CA GLU A 40 18.29 3.11 2.48
C GLU A 40 18.42 3.98 3.73
N GLY A 41 17.56 3.79 4.73
CA GLY A 41 17.53 4.62 5.94
C GLY A 41 18.64 4.28 6.96
N PRO A 42 19.20 5.29 7.64
CA PRO A 42 20.17 5.09 8.71
C PRO A 42 19.51 4.42 9.92
N GLU A 43 20.29 3.73 10.76
CA GLU A 43 19.76 2.95 11.89
C GLU A 43 18.93 3.80 12.88
N GLU A 44 19.24 5.07 13.03
CA GLU A 44 18.48 6.02 13.86
C GLU A 44 17.04 6.27 13.35
N GLU A 45 16.84 6.20 12.02
CA GLU A 45 15.55 6.41 11.36
C GLU A 45 14.78 5.09 11.13
N ARG A 46 15.31 3.94 11.57
CA ARG A 46 14.65 2.62 11.46
C ARG A 46 13.60 2.42 12.54
N ASN A 47 12.66 3.35 12.63
CA ASN A 47 11.60 3.37 13.62
C ASN A 47 10.23 3.62 12.97
N MET A 48 9.17 3.27 13.70
CA MET A 48 7.80 3.42 13.21
C MET A 48 7.37 4.88 13.03
N ASN A 49 8.02 5.84 13.71
CA ASN A 49 7.70 7.26 13.51
C ASN A 49 8.09 7.69 12.10
N THR A 50 9.30 7.32 11.63
CA THR A 50 9.74 7.62 10.25
C THR A 50 8.81 7.00 9.21
N LEU A 51 8.31 5.79 9.45
CA LEU A 51 7.28 5.17 8.60
C LEU A 51 6.02 6.03 8.52
N VAL A 52 5.50 6.47 9.67
CA VAL A 52 4.31 7.34 9.76
C VAL A 52 4.55 8.70 9.11
N GLU A 53 5.74 9.28 9.25
CA GLU A 53 6.09 10.53 8.57
C GLU A 53 6.12 10.38 7.05
N MET A 54 6.63 9.25 6.53
CA MET A 54 6.55 8.97 5.09
C MET A 54 5.10 8.84 4.63
N ILE A 55 4.25 8.13 5.38
CA ILE A 55 2.83 7.97 5.02
C ILE A 55 2.12 9.33 5.01
N ASN A 56 2.35 10.19 6.00
CA ASN A 56 1.80 11.55 5.99
C ASN A 56 2.30 12.38 4.80
N SER A 57 3.52 12.12 4.34
CA SER A 57 4.10 12.77 3.17
C SER A 57 3.56 12.22 1.83
N MET A 58 2.77 11.14 1.86
CA MET A 58 2.06 10.59 0.70
C MET A 58 0.72 11.27 0.46
N GLU A 59 0.67 12.60 0.56
CA GLU A 59 -0.52 13.35 0.19
C GLU A 59 -0.87 13.04 -1.28
N VAL A 60 -1.99 12.32 -1.47
CA VAL A 60 -2.59 12.10 -2.79
C VAL A 60 -3.65 13.18 -2.96
N ARG A 61 -3.55 13.95 -4.04
CA ARG A 61 -4.60 14.90 -4.41
C ARG A 61 -5.53 14.21 -5.40
N GLU A 62 -6.77 14.04 -5.00
CA GLU A 62 -7.80 13.40 -5.84
C GLU A 62 -8.10 14.23 -7.11
N ASP A 63 -7.88 15.55 -7.07
CA ASP A 63 -8.08 16.45 -8.22
C ASP A 63 -6.95 16.40 -9.28
N ASP A 64 -5.78 15.84 -8.95
CA ASP A 64 -4.62 15.86 -9.86
C ASP A 64 -3.81 14.56 -9.75
N GLU A 65 -4.22 13.55 -10.52
CA GLU A 65 -3.55 12.24 -10.63
C GLU A 65 -2.11 12.35 -11.16
N THR A 66 -1.70 13.50 -11.72
CA THR A 66 -0.31 13.71 -12.17
C THR A 66 0.60 14.26 -11.07
N PHE A 67 0.02 14.64 -9.92
CA PHE A 67 0.76 15.14 -8.79
C PHE A 67 1.55 14.03 -8.10
N LYS A 68 2.88 14.12 -8.18
CA LYS A 68 3.79 13.25 -7.43
C LYS A 68 4.04 13.85 -6.05
N ASN A 69 3.84 13.05 -5.00
CA ASN A 69 4.20 13.42 -3.64
C ASN A 69 5.70 13.18 -3.35
N ALA A 70 6.16 13.55 -2.15
CA ALA A 70 7.57 13.38 -1.78
C ALA A 70 8.04 11.92 -1.87
N VAL A 71 7.18 10.97 -1.50
CA VAL A 71 7.49 9.54 -1.54
C VAL A 71 7.60 9.03 -2.98
N ASP A 72 6.73 9.48 -3.89
CA ASP A 72 6.83 9.17 -5.32
C ASP A 72 8.19 9.61 -5.89
N TYR A 73 8.66 10.81 -5.55
CA TYR A 73 9.99 11.27 -5.98
C TYR A 73 11.14 10.46 -5.35
N MET A 74 11.01 10.06 -4.08
CA MET A 74 12.00 9.20 -3.42
C MET A 74 12.10 7.84 -4.12
N PHE A 75 10.97 7.21 -4.46
CA PHE A 75 10.95 5.94 -5.16
C PHE A 75 11.40 6.06 -6.62
N ASP A 76 11.08 7.14 -7.33
CA ASP A 76 11.55 7.41 -8.70
C ASP A 76 13.09 7.55 -8.71
N GLY A 77 13.65 8.28 -7.73
CA GLY A 77 15.09 8.40 -7.54
C GLY A 77 15.75 7.06 -7.22
N LEU A 78 15.16 6.28 -6.31
CA LEU A 78 15.66 4.95 -5.96
C LEU A 78 15.60 3.99 -7.14
N GLU A 79 14.54 4.03 -7.94
CA GLU A 79 14.39 3.21 -9.14
C GLU A 79 15.47 3.51 -10.19
N ARG A 80 15.79 4.80 -10.42
CA ARG A 80 16.86 5.18 -11.35
C ARG A 80 18.22 4.65 -10.93
N ARG A 81 18.48 4.56 -9.63
CA ARG A 81 19.74 4.01 -9.08
C ARG A 81 19.73 2.48 -9.04
N SER A 82 18.63 1.90 -8.59
CA SER A 82 18.47 0.47 -8.33
C SER A 82 17.06 0.00 -8.69
N PRO A 83 16.81 -0.30 -9.97
CA PRO A 83 15.48 -0.71 -10.43
C PRO A 83 15.07 -2.10 -9.92
N GLN A 84 16.03 -2.89 -9.42
CA GLN A 84 15.78 -4.21 -8.82
C GLN A 84 15.55 -4.14 -7.30
N HIS A 85 15.50 -2.95 -6.71
CA HIS A 85 15.31 -2.79 -5.27
C HIS A 85 13.94 -3.32 -4.82
N PHE A 86 13.91 -4.05 -3.70
CA PHE A 86 12.67 -4.67 -3.21
C PHE A 86 11.57 -3.62 -2.95
N ALA A 87 11.93 -2.52 -2.30
CA ALA A 87 11.03 -1.41 -2.00
C ALA A 87 10.34 -0.85 -3.27
N VAL A 88 11.12 -0.61 -4.34
CA VAL A 88 10.63 -0.08 -5.63
C VAL A 88 9.62 -1.04 -6.27
N ARG A 89 9.93 -2.35 -6.24
CA ARG A 89 9.05 -3.38 -6.82
C ARG A 89 7.72 -3.47 -6.08
N GLN A 90 7.73 -3.34 -4.76
CA GLN A 90 6.48 -3.34 -3.97
C GLN A 90 5.70 -2.05 -4.18
N TYR A 91 6.36 -0.89 -4.20
CA TYR A 91 5.70 0.40 -4.42
C TYR A 91 5.01 0.48 -5.78
N LYS A 92 5.65 -0.03 -6.84
CA LYS A 92 5.03 -0.16 -8.17
C LYS A 92 3.80 -1.06 -8.19
N LYS A 93 3.86 -2.19 -7.47
CA LYS A 93 2.69 -3.07 -7.33
C LYS A 93 1.57 -2.40 -6.57
N TYR A 94 1.88 -1.64 -5.52
CA TYR A 94 0.92 -0.83 -4.79
C TYR A 94 0.25 0.19 -5.70
N LYS A 95 1.02 0.99 -6.47
CA LYS A 95 0.49 1.95 -7.45
C LYS A 95 -0.46 1.31 -8.46
N LEU A 96 -0.13 0.12 -8.96
CA LEU A 96 -1.02 -0.67 -9.83
C LEU A 96 -2.29 -1.11 -9.09
N ALA A 97 -2.15 -1.53 -7.83
CA ALA A 97 -3.22 -2.00 -6.97
C ALA A 97 -4.00 -0.87 -6.27
N SER A 98 -3.63 0.40 -6.37
CA SER A 98 -4.42 1.51 -5.83
C SER A 98 -5.29 2.16 -6.90
N GLY A 99 -5.21 1.68 -8.16
CA GLY A 99 -5.96 2.23 -9.28
C GLY A 99 -5.26 3.38 -10.02
N ASP A 100 -4.13 3.90 -9.52
CA ASP A 100 -3.37 5.03 -10.09
C ASP A 100 -2.93 4.79 -11.55
N ILE A 101 -2.80 3.53 -11.97
CA ILE A 101 -2.35 3.14 -13.32
C ILE A 101 -3.49 2.52 -14.17
N CYS A 102 -4.65 2.19 -13.59
CA CYS A 102 -5.68 1.37 -14.26
C CYS A 102 -6.77 2.17 -15.00
N SER A 103 -6.74 3.51 -15.00
CA SER A 103 -7.75 4.34 -15.69
C SER A 103 -7.52 4.48 -17.21
N LYS A 104 -6.99 3.48 -17.91
CA LYS A 104 -6.80 3.56 -19.37
C LYS A 104 -7.10 2.29 -20.14
#